data_AF-A0A3D6BFT8-F1
#
_entry.id   AF-A0A3D6BFT8-F1
#
_cell.length_a   1.000
_cell.length_b   1.000
_cell.length_c   1.000
_cell.angle_alpha   90.00
_cell.angle_beta   90.00
_cell.angle_gamma   90.00
#
_symmetry.space_group_name_H-M   'P 1'
#
loop_
_entity.id
_entity.type
_entity.pdbx_description
1 polymer ?
#
loop_
_entity_poly.entity_id
_entity_poly.type
_entity_poly.pdbx_seq_one_letter_code
_entity_poly.pdbx_strand_id
1 'polypeptide(L)'
;MKKFLELLIFLLFLIFIIGGCQKQEERTFTDADAQRNHENATNLWNGGDVTIVDSLYSEEALYHNADFVDVKGTAKIKGFVKWVYTAYPDFRITLDEPQKLKDRIIYTFQAAGTNDGPLAENMPATSKKMSFNGVSISKIEDGKIIEEWVYYNQLPIYKQLGYKLVPVEEQQLKK
;
A
#
# COMPACT_ATOMS: atom_id res chain seq x y z
N MET A 1 -2.94 -12.29 60.74
CA MET A 1 -2.13 -12.89 59.66
C MET A 1 -2.99 -13.50 58.55
N LYS A 2 -3.94 -14.42 58.84
CA LYS A 2 -4.80 -15.06 57.82
C LYS A 2 -5.59 -14.08 56.93
N LYS A 3 -6.23 -13.06 57.51
CA LYS A 3 -6.97 -12.02 56.76
C LYS A 3 -6.09 -11.14 55.86
N PHE A 4 -4.82 -10.94 56.23
CA PHE A 4 -3.86 -10.16 55.43
C PHE A 4 -3.38 -10.98 54.22
N LEU A 5 -3.17 -12.28 54.44
CA LEU A 5 -2.81 -13.22 53.36
C LEU A 5 -3.96 -13.41 52.37
N GLU A 6 -5.21 -13.50 52.84
CA GLU A 6 -6.41 -13.56 51.98
C GLU A 6 -6.58 -12.29 51.14
N LEU A 7 -6.36 -11.10 51.72
CA LEU A 7 -6.41 -9.83 51.00
C LEU A 7 -5.30 -9.73 49.93
N LEU A 8 -4.09 -10.22 50.24
CA LEU A 8 -2.96 -10.24 49.31
C LEU A 8 -3.24 -11.16 48.11
N ILE A 9 -3.82 -12.34 48.35
CA ILE A 9 -4.22 -13.28 47.29
C ILE A 9 -5.31 -12.65 46.42
N PHE A 10 -6.28 -11.96 47.01
CA PHE A 10 -7.34 -11.28 46.26
C PHE A 10 -6.81 -10.13 45.39
N LEU A 11 -5.84 -9.36 45.90
CA LEU A 11 -5.15 -8.31 45.15
C LEU A 11 -4.33 -8.88 43.98
N LEU A 12 -3.64 -10.00 44.18
CA LEU A 12 -2.89 -10.69 43.11
C LEU A 12 -3.82 -11.27 42.03
N PHE A 13 -4.98 -11.80 42.42
CA PHE A 13 -6.01 -12.25 41.48
C PHE A 13 -6.62 -11.09 40.69
N LEU A 14 -6.88 -9.95 41.34
CA LEU A 14 -7.34 -8.73 40.68
C LEU A 14 -6.31 -8.29 39.63
N ILE A 15 -5.03 -8.19 39.99
CA ILE A 15 -3.94 -7.82 39.05
C ILE A 15 -3.87 -8.78 37.85
N PHE A 16 -4.10 -10.08 38.04
CA PHE A 16 -4.15 -11.05 36.94
C PHE A 16 -5.33 -10.85 35.99
N ILE A 17 -6.47 -10.34 36.49
CA ILE A 17 -7.66 -10.04 35.67
C ILE A 17 -7.50 -8.71 34.93
N ILE A 18 -6.90 -7.68 35.54
CA ILE A 18 -6.65 -6.38 34.88
C ILE A 18 -5.41 -6.43 33.95
N GLY A 19 -4.47 -7.33 34.24
CA GLY A 19 -3.32 -7.64 33.40
C GLY A 19 -3.63 -8.58 32.24
N GLY A 20 -4.91 -8.76 31.92
CA GLY A 20 -5.34 -9.36 30.66
C GLY A 20 -4.79 -8.52 29.52
N CYS A 21 -3.55 -8.85 29.11
CA CYS A 21 -2.96 -8.42 27.86
C CYS A 21 -4.08 -8.42 26.84
N GLN A 22 -4.40 -7.23 26.34
CA GLN A 22 -5.24 -7.07 25.17
C GLN A 22 -4.70 -8.08 24.17
N LYS A 23 -5.45 -9.17 23.95
CA LYS A 23 -4.97 -10.35 23.23
C LYS A 23 -4.74 -9.91 21.80
N GLN A 24 -3.53 -9.43 21.54
CA GLN A 24 -3.09 -9.04 20.21
C GLN A 24 -3.26 -10.29 19.38
N GLU A 25 -4.13 -10.21 18.36
CA GLU A 25 -4.26 -11.30 17.39
C GLU A 25 -2.85 -11.70 16.97
N GLU A 26 -2.58 -13.00 16.98
CA GLU A 26 -1.27 -13.55 16.61
C GLU A 26 -1.01 -13.23 15.14
N ARG A 27 -0.32 -12.11 14.88
CA ARG A 27 -0.01 -11.62 13.54
C ARG A 27 1.20 -12.36 12.97
N THR A 28 1.26 -12.48 11.64
CA THR A 28 2.41 -13.05 10.91
C THR A 28 3.62 -12.11 10.84
N PHE A 29 3.53 -10.93 11.47
CA PHE A 29 4.55 -9.88 11.46
C PHE A 29 4.56 -9.08 12.77
N THR A 30 5.71 -8.47 13.07
CA THR A 30 5.91 -7.65 14.27
C THR A 30 5.51 -6.19 14.03
N ASP A 31 5.34 -5.40 15.10
CA ASP A 31 5.15 -3.95 14.95
C ASP A 31 6.36 -3.26 14.30
N ALA A 32 7.57 -3.78 14.52
CA ALA A 32 8.78 -3.29 13.87
C ALA A 32 8.77 -3.55 12.34
N ASP A 33 8.24 -4.71 11.91
CA ASP A 33 8.03 -4.98 10.48
C ASP A 33 7.01 -4.02 9.86
N ALA A 34 5.91 -3.78 10.55
CA ALA A 34 4.89 -2.84 10.09
C ALA A 34 5.42 -1.41 9.97
N GLN A 35 6.21 -0.96 10.96
CA GLN A 35 6.84 0.36 10.92
C GLN A 35 7.86 0.46 9.78
N ARG A 36 8.76 -0.52 9.65
CA ARG A 36 9.73 -0.56 8.55
C ARG A 36 9.04 -0.55 7.19
N ASN A 37 7.96 -1.31 7.02
CA ASN A 37 7.21 -1.36 5.77
C ASN A 37 6.51 -0.03 5.47
N HIS A 38 5.96 0.65 6.48
CA HIS A 38 5.39 2.00 6.31
C HIS A 38 6.45 3.03 5.88
N GLU A 39 7.61 3.04 6.53
CA GLU A 39 8.73 3.94 6.20
C GLU A 39 9.26 3.66 4.78
N ASN A 40 9.48 2.39 4.45
CA ASN A 40 9.93 1.97 3.12
C ASN A 40 8.90 2.31 2.03
N ALA A 41 7.61 2.06 2.27
CA ALA A 41 6.56 2.41 1.31
C ALA A 41 6.48 3.94 1.11
N THR A 42 6.56 4.71 2.20
CA THR A 42 6.60 6.18 2.14
C THR A 42 7.78 6.67 1.31
N ASN A 43 8.99 6.16 1.58
CA ASN A 43 10.21 6.58 0.88
C ASN A 43 10.23 6.15 -0.60
N LEU A 44 9.74 4.94 -0.90
CA LEU A 44 9.62 4.44 -2.27
C LEU A 44 8.72 5.36 -3.11
N TRP A 45 7.55 5.73 -2.57
CA TRP A 45 6.52 6.50 -3.28
C TRP A 45 6.63 8.02 -3.09
N ASN A 46 7.59 8.52 -2.30
CA ASN A 46 7.97 9.93 -2.17
C ASN A 46 9.44 10.19 -2.57
N GLY A 47 9.95 9.41 -3.52
CA GLY A 47 11.30 9.58 -4.06
C GLY A 47 11.61 8.72 -5.28
N GLY A 48 10.81 7.68 -5.55
CA GLY A 48 11.00 6.79 -6.69
C GLY A 48 12.23 5.91 -6.58
N ASP A 49 12.77 5.75 -5.36
CA ASP A 49 13.97 4.97 -5.11
C ASP A 49 13.68 3.47 -5.20
N VAL A 50 13.89 2.93 -6.40
CA VAL A 50 13.68 1.51 -6.71
C VAL A 50 14.60 0.55 -5.94
N THR A 51 15.65 1.05 -5.27
CA THR A 51 16.52 0.20 -4.44
C THR A 51 15.79 -0.31 -3.18
N ILE A 52 14.74 0.40 -2.74
CA ILE A 52 13.92 0.03 -1.59
C ILE A 52 13.07 -1.22 -1.86
N VAL A 53 12.75 -1.49 -3.13
CA VAL A 53 11.80 -2.56 -3.50
C VAL A 53 12.23 -3.92 -2.98
N ASP A 54 13.52 -4.27 -3.02
CA ASP A 54 13.99 -5.60 -2.57
C ASP A 54 13.97 -5.76 -1.04
N SER A 55 13.92 -4.64 -0.31
CA SER A 55 13.77 -4.60 1.14
C SER A 55 12.30 -4.63 1.58
N LEU A 56 11.40 -4.12 0.75
CA LEU A 56 9.96 -4.01 1.02
C LEU A 56 9.18 -5.24 0.55
N TYR A 57 9.52 -5.80 -0.62
CA TYR A 57 8.83 -6.92 -1.24
C TYR A 57 9.67 -8.19 -1.22
N SER A 58 9.00 -9.33 -1.14
CA SER A 58 9.62 -10.63 -1.44
C SER A 58 9.98 -10.72 -2.93
N GLU A 59 10.94 -11.58 -3.27
CA GLU A 59 11.42 -11.74 -4.66
C GLU A 59 10.30 -12.12 -5.63
N GLU A 60 9.34 -12.91 -5.15
CA GLU A 60 8.22 -13.48 -5.92
C GLU A 60 6.90 -12.78 -5.63
N ALA A 61 6.93 -11.56 -5.06
CA ALA A 61 5.73 -10.85 -4.65
C ALA A 61 4.73 -10.66 -5.80
N LEU A 62 3.45 -10.87 -5.52
CA LEU A 62 2.35 -10.58 -6.43
C LEU A 62 1.87 -9.15 -6.22
N TYR A 63 1.68 -8.41 -7.31
CA TYR A 63 1.28 -7.01 -7.25
C TYR A 63 0.09 -6.77 -8.17
N HIS A 64 -1.03 -6.40 -7.56
CA HIS A 64 -2.30 -6.11 -8.21
C HIS A 64 -2.52 -4.60 -8.20
N ASN A 65 -2.77 -4.02 -9.37
CA ASN A 65 -2.96 -2.59 -9.51
C ASN A 65 -4.11 -2.29 -10.47
N ALA A 66 -4.82 -1.19 -10.26
CA ALA A 66 -5.89 -0.77 -11.14
C ALA A 66 -5.43 -0.51 -12.59
N ASP A 67 -4.15 -0.17 -12.81
CA ASP A 67 -3.61 0.22 -14.13
C ASP A 67 -3.19 -0.96 -15.03
N PHE A 68 -2.98 -2.16 -14.50
CA PHE A 68 -2.40 -3.25 -15.27
C PHE A 68 -2.77 -4.64 -14.76
N VAL A 69 -2.51 -5.64 -15.61
CA VAL A 69 -2.63 -7.06 -15.25
C VAL A 69 -1.59 -7.41 -14.21
N ASP A 70 -2.02 -8.11 -13.16
CA ASP A 70 -1.20 -8.65 -12.08
C ASP A 70 0.22 -9.03 -12.51
N VAL A 71 1.21 -8.47 -11.80
CA VAL A 71 2.62 -8.75 -12.05
C VAL A 71 3.23 -9.53 -10.90
N LYS A 72 4.23 -10.34 -11.23
CA LYS A 72 5.02 -11.09 -10.26
C LYS A 72 6.47 -10.63 -10.26
N GLY A 73 6.99 -10.43 -9.05
CA GLY A 73 8.39 -10.24 -8.73
C GLY A 73 8.91 -8.79 -8.80
N THR A 74 10.00 -8.55 -8.06
CA THR A 74 10.50 -7.18 -7.79
C THR A 74 10.93 -6.43 -9.05
N ALA A 75 11.39 -7.12 -10.10
CA ALA A 75 11.77 -6.50 -11.35
C ALA A 75 10.60 -5.75 -12.03
N LYS A 76 9.39 -6.34 -12.00
CA LYS A 76 8.19 -5.72 -12.58
C LYS A 76 7.69 -4.57 -11.71
N ILE A 77 7.73 -4.72 -10.39
CA ILE A 77 7.37 -3.67 -9.43
C ILE A 77 8.28 -2.44 -9.59
N LYS A 78 9.61 -2.63 -9.69
CA LYS A 78 10.56 -1.55 -9.99
C LYS A 78 10.25 -0.85 -11.32
N GLY A 79 9.85 -1.63 -12.33
CA GLY A 79 9.42 -1.09 -13.63
C GLY A 79 8.21 -0.17 -13.49
N PHE A 80 7.23 -0.56 -12.68
CA PHE A 80 6.05 0.26 -12.43
C PHE A 80 6.39 1.55 -11.67
N VAL A 81 7.21 1.48 -10.61
CA VAL A 81 7.66 2.68 -9.87
C VAL A 81 8.38 3.65 -10.80
N LYS A 82 9.26 3.16 -11.69
CA LYS A 82 9.92 4.00 -12.70
C LYS A 82 8.94 4.64 -13.67
N TRP A 83 7.93 3.89 -14.10
CA TRP A 83 6.89 4.44 -14.98
C TRP A 83 6.12 5.56 -14.28
N VAL A 84 5.73 5.38 -13.01
CA VAL A 84 5.03 6.43 -12.23
C VAL A 84 5.88 7.70 -12.17
N TYR A 85 7.16 7.61 -11.83
CA TYR A 85 8.05 8.79 -11.75
C TYR A 85 8.45 9.35 -13.12
N THR A 86 8.33 8.57 -14.19
CA THR A 86 8.46 9.09 -15.55
C THR A 86 7.23 9.93 -15.91
N ALA A 87 6.03 9.41 -15.65
CA ALA A 87 4.77 10.08 -15.96
C ALA A 87 4.48 11.28 -15.04
N TYR A 88 4.91 11.21 -13.78
CA TYR A 88 4.67 12.18 -12.71
C TYR A 88 5.96 12.40 -11.90
N PRO A 89 6.91 13.22 -12.38
CA PRO A 89 8.20 13.42 -11.69
C PRO A 89 8.10 14.01 -10.28
N ASP A 90 7.01 14.73 -9.98
CA ASP A 90 6.68 15.31 -8.68
C ASP A 90 5.67 14.45 -7.89
N PHE A 91 5.52 13.17 -8.24
CA PHE A 91 4.60 12.25 -7.56
C PHE A 91 4.89 12.17 -6.07
N ARG A 92 3.82 12.23 -5.29
CA ARG A 92 3.86 12.09 -3.84
C ARG A 92 2.63 11.35 -3.32
N ILE A 93 2.84 10.62 -2.23
CA ILE A 93 1.82 9.92 -1.47
C ILE A 93 1.83 10.34 0.00
N THR A 94 0.67 10.37 0.62
CA THR A 94 0.49 10.40 2.07
C THR A 94 -0.25 9.14 2.47
N LEU A 95 0.39 8.29 3.27
CA LEU A 95 -0.23 7.11 3.86
C LEU A 95 -0.85 7.49 5.21
N ASP A 96 -2.10 7.08 5.44
CA ASP A 96 -2.71 7.20 6.77
C ASP A 96 -2.17 6.13 7.73
N GLU A 97 -2.60 6.18 8.99
CA GLU A 97 -2.24 5.19 10.00
C GLU A 97 -2.64 3.76 9.57
N PRO A 98 -1.73 2.77 9.67
CA PRO A 98 -2.00 1.42 9.21
C PRO A 98 -3.04 0.70 10.06
N GLN A 99 -3.99 0.05 9.40
CA GLN A 99 -4.79 -1.00 10.02
C GLN A 99 -4.02 -2.32 9.93
N LYS A 100 -3.59 -2.85 11.09
CA LYS A 100 -2.81 -4.09 11.19
C LYS A 100 -3.73 -5.25 11.53
N LEU A 101 -3.92 -6.15 10.57
CA LEU A 101 -4.68 -7.39 10.73
C LEU A 101 -3.73 -8.58 10.96
N LYS A 102 -4.28 -9.79 11.07
CA LYS A 102 -3.51 -11.02 11.28
C LYS A 102 -2.36 -11.21 10.30
N ASP A 103 -2.64 -11.15 8.99
CA ASP A 103 -1.68 -11.49 7.93
C ASP A 103 -1.39 -10.34 6.96
N ARG A 104 -1.98 -9.17 7.20
CA ARG A 104 -1.92 -8.04 6.29
C ARG A 104 -1.94 -6.68 6.99
N ILE A 105 -1.42 -5.68 6.29
CA ILE A 105 -1.52 -4.27 6.66
C ILE A 105 -2.38 -3.58 5.59
N ILE A 106 -3.29 -2.71 6.02
CA ILE A 106 -4.10 -1.90 5.12
C ILE A 106 -3.74 -0.42 5.34
N TYR A 107 -3.49 0.29 4.25
CA TYR A 107 -3.33 1.74 4.25
C TYR A 107 -4.43 2.36 3.39
N THR A 108 -5.09 3.39 3.90
CA THR A 108 -5.71 4.41 3.05
C THR A 108 -4.64 5.44 2.71
N PHE A 109 -4.72 6.00 1.51
CA PHE A 109 -3.73 6.98 1.08
C PHE A 109 -4.30 8.04 0.15
N GLN A 110 -3.57 9.15 0.07
CA GLN A 110 -3.81 10.25 -0.86
C GLN A 110 -2.56 10.40 -1.73
N ALA A 111 -2.73 10.52 -3.04
CA ALA A 111 -1.63 10.72 -3.97
C ALA A 111 -1.89 11.93 -4.86
N ALA A 112 -0.81 12.57 -5.31
CA ALA A 112 -0.88 13.69 -6.23
C ALA A 112 0.39 13.77 -7.10
N GLY A 113 0.25 14.39 -8.28
CA GLY A 113 1.37 14.69 -9.16
C GLY A 113 0.94 15.53 -10.37
N THR A 114 1.91 15.96 -11.15
CA THR A 114 1.78 16.70 -12.41
C THR A 114 2.21 15.78 -13.54
N ASN A 115 1.36 15.61 -14.55
CA ASN A 115 1.66 14.73 -15.67
C ASN A 115 2.62 15.40 -16.66
N ASP A 116 3.91 15.32 -16.37
CA ASP A 116 4.99 15.89 -17.18
C ASP A 116 5.73 14.85 -18.03
N GLY A 117 5.33 13.57 -17.95
CA GLY A 117 5.78 12.52 -18.87
C GLY A 117 4.64 11.83 -19.61
N PRO A 118 4.95 11.01 -20.63
CA PRO A 118 3.96 10.24 -21.36
C PRO A 118 3.35 9.14 -20.48
N LEU A 119 2.05 8.89 -20.62
CA LEU A 119 1.36 7.77 -19.96
C LEU A 119 1.42 6.49 -20.80
N ALA A 120 1.37 6.64 -22.14
CA ALA A 120 1.45 5.59 -23.14
C ALA A 120 1.88 6.19 -24.49
N GLU A 121 2.10 5.35 -25.51
CA GLU A 121 2.54 5.78 -26.86
C GLU A 121 1.69 6.93 -27.44
N ASN A 122 0.36 6.88 -27.26
CA ASN A 122 -0.58 7.88 -27.77
C ASN A 122 -1.12 8.82 -26.68
N MET A 123 -0.44 8.92 -25.54
CA MET A 123 -0.83 9.74 -24.40
C MET A 123 0.38 10.55 -23.93
N PRO A 124 0.74 11.65 -24.64
CA PRO A 124 1.84 12.51 -24.24
C PRO A 124 1.53 13.26 -22.93
N ALA A 125 2.57 13.85 -22.34
CA ALA A 125 2.45 14.70 -21.16
C ALA A 125 1.40 15.79 -21.37
N THR A 126 0.56 15.99 -20.36
CA THR A 126 -0.54 16.98 -20.39
C THR A 126 -0.24 18.24 -19.59
N SER A 127 0.83 18.24 -18.77
CA SER A 127 1.19 19.27 -17.80
C SER A 127 0.06 19.65 -16.84
N LYS A 128 -0.89 18.73 -16.64
CA LYS A 128 -2.01 18.88 -15.71
C LYS A 128 -1.75 18.12 -14.43
N LYS A 129 -2.32 18.65 -13.35
CA LYS A 129 -2.27 18.04 -12.03
C LYS A 129 -3.34 16.96 -11.91
N MET A 130 -3.02 15.93 -11.15
CA MET A 130 -3.98 14.94 -10.67
C MET A 130 -3.82 14.76 -9.16
N SER A 131 -4.94 14.42 -8.52
CA SER A 131 -4.94 13.83 -7.19
C SER A 131 -6.00 12.74 -7.09
N PHE A 132 -5.76 11.77 -6.21
CA PHE A 132 -6.69 10.69 -5.95
C PHE A 132 -6.47 10.09 -4.56
N ASN A 133 -7.52 9.42 -4.08
CA ASN A 133 -7.45 8.60 -2.87
C ASN A 133 -7.43 7.12 -3.29
N GLY A 134 -6.77 6.31 -2.49
CA GLY A 134 -6.71 4.87 -2.72
C GLY A 134 -6.58 4.07 -1.43
N VAL A 135 -6.53 2.76 -1.62
CA VAL A 135 -6.30 1.77 -0.56
C VAL A 135 -5.23 0.81 -1.04
N SER A 136 -4.24 0.53 -0.18
CA SER A 136 -3.36 -0.62 -0.35
C SER A 136 -3.65 -1.68 0.71
N ILE A 137 -3.59 -2.94 0.31
CA ILE A 137 -3.73 -4.11 1.17
C ILE A 137 -2.49 -4.96 0.93
N SER A 138 -1.61 -5.06 1.91
CA SER A 138 -0.32 -5.73 1.77
C SER A 138 -0.27 -6.94 2.68
N LYS A 139 -0.19 -8.15 2.11
CA LYS A 139 0.00 -9.40 2.85
C LYS A 139 1.47 -9.57 3.20
N ILE A 140 1.75 -9.89 4.47
CA ILE A 140 3.11 -9.88 5.03
C ILE A 140 3.52 -11.28 5.50
N GLU A 141 4.71 -11.70 5.07
CA GLU A 141 5.39 -12.92 5.53
C GLU A 141 6.89 -12.62 5.63
N ASP A 142 7.55 -13.12 6.68
CA ASP A 142 8.97 -12.85 6.99
C ASP A 142 9.34 -11.36 6.93
N GLY A 143 8.41 -10.51 7.37
CA GLY A 143 8.58 -9.05 7.40
C GLY A 143 8.51 -8.37 6.03
N LYS A 144 8.25 -9.08 4.93
CA LYS A 144 8.17 -8.53 3.57
C LYS A 144 6.76 -8.66 3.00
N ILE A 145 6.45 -7.82 2.02
CA ILE A 145 5.22 -7.93 1.24
C ILE A 145 5.34 -9.09 0.26
N ILE A 146 4.45 -10.09 0.41
CA ILE A 146 4.35 -11.22 -0.52
C ILE A 146 3.24 -11.03 -1.57
N GLU A 147 2.26 -10.19 -1.27
CA GLU A 147 1.14 -9.90 -2.16
C GLU A 147 0.57 -8.53 -1.80
N GLU A 148 0.33 -7.67 -2.79
CA GLU A 148 -0.27 -6.35 -2.56
C GLU A 148 -1.38 -6.05 -3.56
N TRP A 149 -2.51 -5.56 -3.05
CA TRP A 149 -3.58 -4.98 -3.85
C TRP A 149 -3.63 -3.48 -3.66
N VAL A 150 -3.55 -2.73 -4.76
CA VAL A 150 -3.70 -1.27 -4.78
C VAL A 150 -4.92 -0.88 -5.60
N TYR A 151 -5.89 -0.26 -4.92
CA TYR A 151 -7.15 0.16 -5.52
C TYR A 151 -7.32 1.68 -5.46
N TYR A 152 -7.71 2.26 -6.58
CA TYR A 152 -8.15 3.65 -6.74
C TYR A 152 -9.00 3.77 -7.99
N ASN A 153 -9.67 4.92 -8.16
CA ASN A 153 -10.49 5.18 -9.32
C ASN A 153 -9.70 5.93 -10.39
N GLN A 154 -9.39 5.26 -11.51
CA GLN A 154 -8.63 5.84 -12.62
C GLN A 154 -9.45 6.87 -13.42
N LEU A 155 -10.77 6.72 -13.50
CA LEU A 155 -11.60 7.58 -14.34
C LEU A 155 -11.54 9.07 -13.92
N PRO A 156 -11.63 9.43 -12.63
CA PRO A 156 -11.37 10.79 -12.17
C PRO A 156 -9.96 11.30 -12.49
N ILE A 157 -8.93 10.44 -12.44
CA ILE A 157 -7.55 10.82 -12.78
C ILE A 157 -7.48 11.21 -14.25
N TYR A 158 -7.93 10.34 -15.15
CA TYR A 158 -7.95 10.63 -16.59
C TYR A 158 -8.76 11.88 -16.93
N LYS A 159 -9.89 12.11 -16.26
CA LYS A 159 -10.67 13.35 -16.42
C LYS A 159 -9.89 14.60 -16.02
N GLN A 160 -9.15 14.57 -14.91
CA GLN A 160 -8.30 15.69 -14.48
C GLN A 160 -7.22 16.01 -15.51
N LEU A 161 -6.68 15.00 -16.18
CA LEU A 161 -5.70 15.15 -17.25
C LEU A 161 -6.34 15.56 -18.61
N GLY A 162 -7.66 15.67 -18.68
CA GLY A 162 -8.41 16.09 -19.86
C GLY A 162 -8.70 14.98 -20.87
N TYR A 163 -8.54 13.72 -20.47
CA TYR A 163 -9.03 12.60 -21.25
C TYR A 163 -10.53 12.39 -21.01
N LYS A 164 -11.18 11.71 -21.95
CA LYS A 164 -12.56 11.29 -21.86
C LYS A 164 -12.65 9.80 -22.17
N LEU A 165 -13.56 9.10 -21.49
CA LEU A 165 -13.89 7.73 -21.83
C LEU A 165 -14.69 7.75 -23.14
N VAL A 166 -14.20 7.04 -24.15
CA VAL A 166 -14.88 6.87 -25.44
C VAL A 166 -15.23 5.38 -25.56
N PRO A 167 -16.50 5.01 -25.72
CA PRO A 167 -16.87 3.63 -26.01
C PRO A 167 -16.15 3.13 -27.28
N VAL A 168 -15.70 1.88 -27.28
CA VAL A 168 -15.17 1.27 -28.50
C VAL A 168 -16.31 1.19 -29.51
N GLU A 169 -16.13 1.75 -30.71
CA GLU A 169 -17.08 1.54 -31.81
C GLU A 169 -17.07 0.05 -32.19
N GLU A 170 -18.27 -0.57 -32.33
CA GLU A 170 -18.49 -2.01 -32.54
C GLU A 170 -17.73 -2.68 -33.70
N GLN A 171 -17.02 -1.91 -34.54
CA GLN A 171 -16.38 -2.41 -35.77
C GLN A 171 -15.12 -3.27 -35.54
N GLN A 172 -14.64 -3.41 -34.30
CA GLN A 172 -13.48 -4.27 -33.99
C GLN A 172 -13.83 -5.64 -33.37
N LEU A 173 -15.11 -5.93 -33.12
CA LEU A 173 -15.58 -7.25 -32.63
C LEU A 173 -15.77 -8.31 -33.74
N LYS A 174 -15.44 -7.97 -35.00
CA LYS A 174 -15.52 -8.87 -36.17
C LYS A 174 -14.14 -9.25 -36.72
N LYS A 175 -13.22 -9.67 -35.87
CA LYS A 175 -12.03 -10.43 -36.30
C LYS A 175 -11.93 -11.72 -35.51
#